data_AF-A0A7C3EK59-F1
#
_entry.id   AF-A0A7C3EK59-F1
#
_cell.length_a   1.000
_cell.length_b   1.000
_cell.length_c   1.000
_cell.angle_alpha   90.00
_cell.angle_beta   90.00
_cell.angle_gamma   90.00
#
_symmetry.space_group_name_H-M   'P 1'
#
loop_
_entity.id
_entity.type
_entity.pdbx_description
1 polymer ?
#
loop_
_entity_poly.entity_id
_entity_poly.type
_entity_poly.pdbx_seq_one_letter_code
_entity_poly.pdbx_strand_id
1 'polypeptide(L)'
;MNHWTIRKKALCMFFIASVVTICIVLSCSSQKTYTALPISMAKHEFKILAQDYPVTKAVLEYPVFKGTSQSKILVEQINYHIGPEGILGKKPDELEKDFIDGLVPFISAKAEVVYYGKGFLQVLWTVESIGAYSGTSRITVLVELEKGITHGPESMFEDDLAMARFVDKQMMPLVEKALADLYAEYPDVKSPLIDMGLPLPYGPDDLFNLQLEDGGLRFIYSFKFPQSFIALEPEPIVLFIPWKDIEPFTYEGSILKRIYN
;
A
#
# COMPACT_ATOMS: atom_id res chain seq x y z
N MET A 1 -45.21 -10.21 -73.59
CA MET A 1 -44.01 -11.06 -73.72
C MET A 1 -43.55 -11.38 -72.31
N ASN A 2 -44.00 -12.51 -71.75
CA ASN A 2 -43.28 -13.81 -71.68
C ASN A 2 -42.01 -13.69 -70.83
N HIS A 3 -41.69 -14.48 -69.80
CA HIS A 3 -42.25 -15.60 -69.05
C HIS A 3 -41.40 -15.63 -67.74
N TRP A 4 -41.99 -15.75 -66.55
CA TRP A 4 -41.96 -16.99 -65.76
C TRP A 4 -40.57 -17.59 -65.43
N THR A 5 -40.22 -17.45 -64.13
CA THR A 5 -39.80 -18.53 -63.21
C THR A 5 -38.40 -19.18 -63.28
N ILE A 6 -37.89 -19.43 -62.07
CA ILE A 6 -36.90 -20.46 -61.65
C ILE A 6 -35.43 -20.03 -61.75
N ARG A 7 -34.87 -19.64 -60.59
CA ARG A 7 -33.71 -20.34 -60.00
C ARG A 7 -33.50 -19.94 -58.53
N LYS A 8 -34.30 -20.61 -57.69
CA LYS A 8 -33.84 -21.16 -56.41
C LYS A 8 -32.48 -21.85 -56.61
N LYS A 9 -31.51 -21.54 -55.74
CA LYS A 9 -30.36 -22.34 -55.28
C LYS A 9 -29.06 -21.52 -55.32
N ALA A 10 -28.77 -20.85 -54.21
CA ALA A 10 -27.42 -20.64 -53.65
C ALA A 10 -27.46 -19.68 -52.44
N LEU A 11 -28.48 -19.79 -51.58
CA LEU A 11 -28.54 -19.04 -50.32
C LEU A 11 -28.48 -20.03 -49.16
N CYS A 12 -27.39 -20.79 -49.10
CA CYS A 12 -27.02 -21.62 -47.96
C CYS A 12 -25.49 -21.68 -47.92
N MET A 13 -24.94 -21.53 -46.72
CA MET A 13 -23.52 -21.54 -46.38
C MET A 13 -22.80 -20.21 -46.58
N PHE A 14 -22.98 -19.30 -45.63
CA PHE A 14 -21.86 -18.77 -44.84
C PHE A 14 -22.43 -18.31 -43.48
N PHE A 15 -22.81 -19.30 -42.68
CA PHE A 15 -22.89 -19.16 -41.23
C PHE A 15 -21.44 -19.15 -40.72
N ILE A 16 -20.82 -17.97 -40.67
CA ILE A 16 -19.60 -17.78 -39.86
C ILE A 16 -20.11 -17.38 -38.49
N ALA A 17 -20.08 -18.37 -37.60
CA ALA A 17 -20.36 -18.23 -36.19
C ALA A 17 -19.33 -17.28 -35.58
N SER A 18 -19.71 -16.02 -35.39
CA SER A 18 -19.03 -15.12 -34.47
C SER A 18 -19.37 -15.55 -33.04
N VAL A 19 -18.68 -16.59 -32.57
CA VAL A 19 -18.63 -16.95 -31.15
C VAL A 19 -17.85 -15.84 -30.47
N VAL A 20 -18.56 -14.83 -29.99
CA VAL A 20 -18.03 -13.85 -29.05
C VAL A 20 -17.90 -14.61 -27.73
N THR A 21 -16.74 -15.23 -27.55
CA THR A 21 -16.29 -15.73 -26.25
C THR A 21 -16.08 -14.51 -25.37
N ILE A 22 -17.14 -14.10 -24.67
CA ILE A 22 -17.04 -13.20 -23.52
C ILE A 22 -16.32 -14.03 -22.46
N CYS A 23 -14.99 -13.94 -22.43
CA CYS A 23 -14.21 -14.31 -21.26
C CYS A 23 -14.63 -13.33 -20.14
N ILE A 24 -15.70 -13.68 -19.44
CA ILE A 24 -15.99 -13.14 -18.13
C ILE A 24 -14.81 -13.58 -17.28
N VAL A 25 -13.81 -12.70 -17.17
CA VAL A 25 -12.83 -12.76 -16.09
C VAL A 25 -13.65 -12.45 -14.84
N LEU A 26 -14.32 -13.48 -14.33
CA LEU A 26 -14.66 -13.58 -12.92
C LEU A 26 -13.29 -13.57 -12.23
N SER A 27 -12.81 -12.36 -11.95
CA SER A 27 -11.89 -12.16 -10.85
C SER A 27 -12.67 -12.63 -9.64
N CYS A 28 -12.57 -13.92 -9.35
CA CYS A 28 -12.74 -14.46 -8.03
C CYS A 28 -11.68 -13.72 -7.20
N SER A 29 -12.02 -12.51 -6.75
CA SER A 29 -11.46 -12.04 -5.51
C SER A 29 -11.82 -13.14 -4.52
N SER A 30 -10.82 -13.94 -4.15
CA SER A 30 -10.92 -14.66 -2.91
C SER A 30 -11.03 -13.56 -1.86
N GLN A 31 -12.26 -13.13 -1.57
CA GLN A 31 -12.57 -12.64 -0.24
C GLN A 31 -12.18 -13.80 0.65
N LYS A 32 -10.95 -13.78 1.16
CA LYS A 32 -10.55 -14.61 2.28
C LYS A 32 -11.62 -14.33 3.31
N THR A 33 -12.49 -15.31 3.54
CA THR A 33 -13.52 -15.23 4.55
C THR A 33 -12.78 -15.02 5.87
N TYR A 34 -12.77 -13.78 6.37
CA TYR A 34 -12.17 -13.39 7.65
C TYR A 34 -13.01 -13.97 8.79
N THR A 35 -13.07 -15.30 8.89
CA THR A 35 -13.61 -15.98 10.06
C THR A 35 -12.62 -15.77 11.22
N ALA A 36 -12.95 -14.76 12.05
CA ALA A 36 -12.41 -14.49 13.38
C ALA A 36 -10.90 -14.27 13.50
N LEU A 37 -10.32 -13.35 12.70
CA LEU A 37 -9.06 -12.75 13.14
C LEU A 37 -9.32 -12.02 14.47
N PRO A 38 -8.37 -12.04 15.43
CA PRO A 38 -8.47 -11.26 16.68
C PRO A 38 -8.22 -9.77 16.40
N ILE A 39 -8.79 -9.25 15.33
CA ILE A 39 -8.62 -7.89 14.83
C ILE A 39 -10.00 -7.40 14.39
N SER A 40 -10.40 -6.22 14.87
CA SER A 40 -11.59 -5.51 14.41
C SER A 40 -11.21 -4.14 13.88
N MET A 41 -11.93 -3.60 12.91
CA MET A 41 -11.72 -2.20 12.50
C MET A 41 -12.49 -1.25 13.42
N ALA A 42 -11.80 -0.23 13.94
CA ALA A 42 -12.42 0.93 14.56
C ALA A 42 -12.54 2.04 13.50
N LYS A 43 -13.65 2.78 13.54
CA LYS A 43 -13.90 3.92 12.66
C LYS A 43 -14.41 5.10 13.47
N HIS A 44 -13.81 6.26 13.27
CA HIS A 44 -14.20 7.54 13.82
C HIS A 44 -14.43 8.53 12.68
N GLU A 45 -15.46 9.36 12.80
CA GLU A 45 -15.71 10.48 11.89
C GLU A 45 -15.62 11.77 12.70
N PHE A 46 -14.79 12.71 12.24
CA PHE A 46 -14.63 14.02 12.86
C PHE A 46 -15.31 15.06 11.98
N LYS A 47 -16.03 15.99 12.61
CA LYS A 47 -16.63 17.10 11.91
C LYS A 47 -15.61 18.24 11.78
N ILE A 48 -15.42 18.74 10.57
CA ILE A 48 -14.60 19.92 10.33
C ILE A 48 -15.52 21.14 10.39
N LEU A 49 -15.23 22.06 11.32
CA LEU A 49 -16.03 23.27 11.54
C LEU A 49 -15.54 24.48 10.72
N ALA A 50 -14.31 24.42 10.19
CA ALA A 50 -13.76 25.43 9.30
C ALA A 50 -14.55 25.50 7.99
N GLN A 51 -15.03 26.69 7.62
CA GLN A 51 -15.92 26.90 6.47
C GLN A 51 -15.20 26.92 5.13
N ASP A 52 -13.90 27.16 5.14
CA ASP A 52 -12.99 27.25 3.99
C ASP A 52 -12.32 25.92 3.65
N TYR A 53 -12.60 24.87 4.42
CA TYR A 53 -12.05 23.54 4.18
C TYR A 53 -12.78 22.83 3.02
N PRO A 54 -12.06 22.15 2.11
CA PRO A 54 -12.68 21.52 0.94
C PRO A 54 -13.57 20.31 1.29
N VAL A 55 -13.49 19.81 2.52
CA VAL A 55 -14.28 18.69 3.04
C VAL A 55 -14.86 19.05 4.41
N THR A 56 -16.04 18.52 4.72
CA THR A 56 -16.77 18.81 5.98
C THR A 56 -16.57 17.73 7.05
N LYS A 57 -15.90 16.63 6.70
CA LYS A 57 -15.62 15.50 7.59
C LYS A 57 -14.22 14.98 7.34
N ALA A 58 -13.56 14.55 8.42
CA ALA A 58 -12.39 13.70 8.36
C ALA A 58 -12.72 12.29 8.85
N VAL A 59 -12.00 11.29 8.35
CA VAL A 59 -12.20 9.88 8.72
C VAL A 59 -10.93 9.31 9.31
N LEU A 60 -11.05 8.61 10.43
CA LEU A 60 -10.01 7.78 11.02
C LEU A 60 -10.50 6.33 11.06
N GLU A 61 -9.75 5.42 10.45
CA GLU A 61 -10.09 4.00 10.42
C GLU A 61 -8.83 3.17 10.68
N TYR A 62 -8.87 2.26 11.65
CA TYR A 62 -7.67 1.51 12.04
C TYR A 62 -7.98 0.16 12.70
N PRO A 63 -7.06 -0.81 12.63
CA PRO A 63 -7.24 -2.11 13.27
C PRO A 63 -7.06 -2.01 14.79
N VAL A 64 -7.89 -2.75 15.51
CA VAL A 64 -7.80 -2.96 16.96
C VAL A 64 -7.58 -4.44 17.19
N PHE A 65 -6.40 -4.78 17.69
CA PHE A 65 -6.05 -6.15 18.10
C PHE A 65 -6.79 -6.49 19.40
N LYS A 66 -7.55 -7.57 19.40
CA LYS A 66 -8.33 -8.06 20.55
C LYS A 66 -7.56 -9.06 21.42
N GLY A 67 -6.46 -9.60 20.89
CA GLY A 67 -5.75 -10.72 21.51
C GLY A 67 -6.52 -12.02 21.36
N THR A 68 -5.79 -13.13 21.51
CA THR A 68 -6.34 -14.48 21.62
C THR A 68 -6.10 -15.04 23.02
N SER A 69 -4.87 -14.87 23.51
CA SER A 69 -4.39 -15.41 24.78
C SER A 69 -3.43 -14.45 25.51
N GLN A 70 -3.16 -13.29 24.91
CA GLN A 70 -2.31 -12.25 25.46
C GLN A 70 -2.93 -11.61 26.70
N SER A 71 -2.08 -11.13 27.61
CA SER A 71 -2.53 -10.32 28.74
C SER A 71 -3.12 -8.99 28.24
N LYS A 72 -4.00 -8.38 29.04
CA LYS A 72 -4.59 -7.08 28.71
C LYS A 72 -3.53 -6.01 28.44
N ILE A 73 -2.46 -5.98 29.26
CA ILE A 73 -1.35 -5.02 29.11
C ILE A 73 -0.65 -5.20 27.76
N LEU A 74 -0.37 -6.44 27.36
CA LEU A 74 0.26 -6.73 26.09
C LEU A 74 -0.63 -6.33 24.90
N VAL A 75 -1.95 -6.57 25.00
CA VAL A 75 -2.92 -6.13 23.99
C VAL A 75 -2.96 -4.60 23.89
N GLU A 76 -2.94 -3.89 25.01
CA GLU A 76 -2.88 -2.41 25.04
C GLU A 76 -1.59 -1.89 24.40
N GLN A 77 -0.45 -2.51 24.69
CA GLN A 77 0.84 -2.14 24.09
C GLN A 77 0.87 -2.36 22.57
N ILE A 78 0.34 -3.50 22.10
CA ILE A 78 0.21 -3.75 20.65
C ILE A 78 -0.67 -2.68 20.00
N ASN A 79 -1.82 -2.37 20.61
CA ASN A 79 -2.74 -1.36 20.10
C ASN A 79 -2.18 0.06 20.15
N TYR A 80 -1.32 0.39 21.12
CA TYR A 80 -0.59 1.65 21.13
C TYR A 80 0.25 1.79 19.87
N HIS A 81 1.04 0.77 19.52
CA HIS A 81 1.94 0.82 18.36
C HIS A 81 1.22 0.85 17.01
N ILE A 82 0.17 0.05 16.83
CA ILE A 82 -0.54 -0.03 15.54
C ILE A 82 -1.66 1.02 15.39
N GLY A 83 -2.04 1.67 16.50
CA GLY A 83 -3.17 2.58 16.59
C GLY A 83 -2.79 4.05 16.39
N PRO A 84 -3.79 4.96 16.44
CA PRO A 84 -3.58 6.39 16.22
C PRO A 84 -2.61 7.02 17.23
N GLU A 85 -2.52 6.49 18.46
CA GLU A 85 -1.62 7.04 19.47
C GLU A 85 -0.15 6.86 19.08
N GLY A 86 0.26 5.68 18.63
CA GLY A 86 1.64 5.44 18.17
C GLY A 86 1.97 6.11 16.84
N ILE A 87 0.98 6.28 15.96
CA ILE A 87 1.20 6.78 14.59
C ILE A 87 1.04 8.29 14.48
N LEU A 88 0.00 8.83 15.10
CA LEU A 88 -0.38 10.25 15.06
C LEU A 88 -0.03 10.98 16.35
N GLY A 89 0.47 10.27 17.37
CA GLY A 89 0.83 10.85 18.66
C GLY A 89 -0.36 11.23 19.54
N LYS A 90 -1.59 10.86 19.15
CA LYS A 90 -2.84 11.26 19.81
C LYS A 90 -3.89 10.17 19.79
N LYS A 91 -4.69 10.12 20.84
CA LYS A 91 -5.88 9.25 20.92
C LYS A 91 -7.06 9.87 20.15
N PRO A 92 -8.09 9.06 19.80
CA PRO A 92 -9.26 9.57 19.07
C PRO A 92 -9.99 10.72 19.77
N ASP A 93 -10.07 10.72 21.10
CA ASP A 93 -10.69 11.78 21.90
C ASP A 93 -9.87 13.09 21.89
N GLU A 94 -8.54 12.98 21.87
CA GLU A 94 -7.66 14.15 21.71
C GLU A 94 -7.74 14.73 20.30
N LEU A 95 -7.84 13.86 19.27
CA LEU A 95 -8.08 14.29 17.89
C LEU A 95 -9.45 14.97 17.76
N GLU A 96 -10.50 14.44 18.39
CA GLU A 96 -11.82 15.07 18.38
C GLU A 96 -11.77 16.50 18.90
N LYS A 97 -11.01 16.74 19.97
CA LYS A 97 -10.77 18.09 20.48
C LYS A 97 -10.05 18.98 19.46
N ASP A 98 -9.01 18.49 18.79
CA ASP A 98 -8.32 19.25 17.74
C ASP A 98 -9.30 19.72 16.66
N PHE A 99 -10.15 18.82 16.16
CA PHE A 99 -11.16 19.14 15.14
C PHE A 99 -12.20 20.17 15.62
N ILE A 100 -12.63 20.08 16.89
CA ILE A 100 -13.54 21.06 17.50
C ILE A 100 -12.86 22.44 17.63
N ASP A 101 -11.58 22.45 18.00
CA ASP A 101 -10.76 23.66 18.14
C ASP A 101 -10.35 24.25 16.77
N GLY A 102 -10.74 23.61 15.66
CA GLY A 102 -10.49 24.07 14.30
C GLY A 102 -9.15 23.62 13.71
N LEU A 103 -8.39 22.79 14.42
CA LEU A 103 -7.19 22.14 13.90
C LEU A 103 -7.61 20.94 13.05
N VAL A 104 -7.11 20.86 11.83
CA VAL A 104 -7.41 19.76 10.91
C VAL A 104 -6.10 19.03 10.56
N PRO A 105 -5.68 18.04 11.37
CA PRO A 105 -4.41 17.35 11.17
C PRO A 105 -4.41 16.45 9.93
N PHE A 106 -5.58 15.92 9.55
CA PHE A 106 -5.78 15.08 8.39
C PHE A 106 -7.24 15.18 7.90
N ILE A 107 -7.48 14.76 6.66
CA ILE A 107 -8.82 14.54 6.12
C ILE A 107 -9.17 13.04 6.05
N SER A 108 -8.17 12.17 5.96
CA SER A 108 -8.33 10.72 5.97
C SER A 108 -7.08 10.12 6.60
N ALA A 109 -7.25 9.29 7.63
CA ALA A 109 -6.18 8.48 8.21
C ALA A 109 -6.69 7.04 8.29
N LYS A 110 -6.24 6.19 7.38
CA LYS A 110 -6.73 4.82 7.24
C LYS A 110 -5.59 3.84 7.39
N ALA A 111 -5.81 2.82 8.21
CA ALA A 111 -4.90 1.71 8.37
C ALA A 111 -5.49 0.41 7.88
N GLU A 112 -4.65 -0.39 7.25
CA GLU A 112 -4.96 -1.72 6.78
C GLU A 112 -3.96 -2.75 7.33
N VAL A 113 -4.46 -3.95 7.63
CA VAL A 113 -3.62 -5.07 8.03
C VAL A 113 -3.00 -5.68 6.78
N VAL A 114 -1.71 -5.46 6.58
CA VAL A 114 -0.97 -5.98 5.41
C VAL A 114 -0.36 -7.35 5.67
N TYR A 115 -0.11 -7.70 6.93
CA TYR A 115 0.33 -9.04 7.32
C TYR A 115 -0.19 -9.43 8.71
N TYR A 116 -0.65 -10.67 8.85
CA TYR A 116 -0.98 -11.27 10.14
C TYR A 116 -0.68 -12.77 10.09
N GLY A 117 0.33 -13.18 10.82
CA GLY A 117 0.81 -14.57 10.79
C GLY A 117 2.11 -14.73 11.54
N LYS A 118 2.45 -15.98 11.89
CA LYS A 118 3.76 -16.35 12.48
C LYS A 118 4.17 -15.53 13.71
N GLY A 119 3.19 -15.03 14.47
CA GLY A 119 3.44 -14.20 15.67
C GLY A 119 3.70 -12.72 15.38
N PHE A 120 3.45 -12.24 14.17
CA PHE A 120 3.59 -10.84 13.79
C PHE A 120 2.29 -10.25 13.23
N LEU A 121 2.15 -8.94 13.39
CA LEU A 121 1.11 -8.12 12.80
C LEU A 121 1.78 -6.91 12.15
N GLN A 122 1.52 -6.70 10.86
CA GLN A 122 1.96 -5.52 10.14
C GLN A 122 0.75 -4.70 9.68
N VAL A 123 0.82 -3.39 9.90
CA VAL A 123 -0.22 -2.44 9.55
C VAL A 123 0.39 -1.33 8.69
N LEU A 124 -0.25 -1.02 7.57
CA LEU A 124 0.07 0.12 6.73
C LEU A 124 -0.96 1.23 6.99
N TRP A 125 -0.49 2.40 7.39
CA TRP A 125 -1.27 3.62 7.49
C TRP A 125 -1.09 4.46 6.24
N THR A 126 -2.18 4.97 5.69
CA THR A 126 -2.23 6.03 4.69
C THR A 126 -2.91 7.24 5.32
N VAL A 127 -2.17 8.34 5.42
CA VAL A 127 -2.62 9.60 6.03
C VAL A 127 -2.64 10.68 4.98
N GLU A 128 -3.82 11.17 4.66
CA GLU A 128 -4.07 12.28 3.75
C GLU A 128 -4.35 13.54 4.56
N SER A 129 -3.57 14.58 4.31
CA SER A 129 -3.75 15.90 4.93
C SER A 129 -3.95 16.97 3.87
N ILE A 130 -4.63 18.05 4.26
CA ILE A 130 -4.80 19.23 3.43
C ILE A 130 -4.25 20.42 4.22
N GLY A 131 -3.21 21.05 3.71
CA GLY A 131 -2.73 22.34 4.21
C GLY A 131 -2.80 23.38 3.11
N ALA A 132 -1.70 24.11 2.90
CA ALA A 132 -1.50 24.84 1.66
C ALA A 132 -1.56 23.93 0.41
N TYR A 133 -1.25 22.64 0.60
CA TYR A 133 -1.29 21.60 -0.43
C TYR A 133 -1.82 20.29 0.17
N SER A 134 -2.36 19.41 -0.67
CA SER A 134 -2.69 18.05 -0.27
C SER A 134 -1.42 17.20 -0.17
N GLY A 135 -1.26 16.45 0.92
CA GLY A 135 -0.17 15.51 1.10
C GLY A 135 -0.70 14.13 1.45
N THR A 136 -0.02 13.09 0.97
CA THR A 136 -0.25 11.70 1.39
C THR A 136 1.02 11.17 2.02
N SER A 137 0.92 10.65 3.24
CA SER A 137 2.00 9.94 3.93
C SER A 137 1.62 8.47 4.11
N ARG A 138 2.60 7.59 3.99
CA ARG A 138 2.46 6.16 4.24
C ARG A 138 3.40 5.75 5.37
N ILE A 139 2.87 5.05 6.37
CA ILE A 139 3.63 4.63 7.55
C ILE A 139 3.35 3.14 7.78
N THR A 140 4.39 2.32 7.78
CA THR A 140 4.27 0.89 8.05
C THR A 140 4.77 0.58 9.45
N VAL A 141 3.99 -0.21 10.20
CA VAL A 141 4.40 -0.68 11.53
C VAL A 141 4.30 -2.20 11.58
N LEU A 142 5.41 -2.84 11.96
CA LEU A 142 5.51 -4.26 12.24
C LEU A 142 5.63 -4.49 13.74
N VAL A 143 4.73 -5.28 14.32
CA VAL A 143 4.71 -5.63 15.74
C VAL A 143 4.85 -7.13 15.96
N GLU A 144 5.73 -7.52 16.88
CA GLU A 144 5.80 -8.88 17.43
C GLU A 144 4.69 -9.09 18.48
N LEU A 145 3.75 -10.00 18.22
CA LEU A 145 2.55 -10.22 19.04
C LEU A 145 2.84 -10.86 20.40
N GLU A 146 3.98 -11.52 20.55
CA GLU A 146 4.40 -12.16 21.81
C GLU A 146 4.93 -11.14 22.83
N LYS A 147 5.61 -10.09 22.34
CA LYS A 147 6.29 -9.10 23.18
C LYS A 147 5.69 -7.71 23.10
N GLY A 148 4.87 -7.43 22.09
CA GLY A 148 4.26 -6.12 21.87
C GLY A 148 5.28 -5.06 21.48
N ILE A 149 6.40 -5.43 20.85
CA ILE A 149 7.44 -4.50 20.41
C ILE A 149 7.40 -4.32 18.89
N THR A 150 7.81 -3.14 18.45
CA THR A 150 7.95 -2.82 17.01
C THR A 150 9.30 -3.24 16.48
N HIS A 151 9.36 -3.54 15.18
CA HIS A 151 10.59 -3.87 14.47
C HIS A 151 10.78 -3.00 13.24
N GLY A 152 12.00 -2.51 13.03
CA GLY A 152 12.45 -1.95 11.76
C GLY A 152 13.41 -2.89 11.01
N PRO A 153 14.00 -2.40 9.90
CA PRO A 153 14.99 -3.12 9.09
C PRO A 153 16.17 -3.68 9.90
N GLU A 154 16.58 -2.98 10.96
CA GLU A 154 17.67 -3.38 11.84
C GLU A 154 17.41 -4.69 12.59
N SER A 155 16.14 -5.09 12.74
CA SER A 155 15.74 -6.37 13.31
C SER A 155 15.68 -7.50 12.27
N MET A 156 15.85 -7.17 10.99
CA MET A 156 15.62 -8.04 9.84
C MET A 156 16.92 -8.38 9.10
N PHE A 157 17.76 -7.38 8.87
CA PHE A 157 18.94 -7.50 8.00
C PHE A 157 20.23 -7.28 8.78
N GLU A 158 21.31 -7.91 8.31
CA GLU A 158 22.64 -7.74 8.87
C GLU A 158 23.28 -6.40 8.46
N ASP A 159 23.01 -5.99 7.22
CA ASP A 159 23.47 -4.74 6.64
C ASP A 159 22.35 -4.13 5.78
N ASP A 160 21.66 -3.14 6.34
CA ASP A 160 20.57 -2.41 5.67
C ASP A 160 21.03 -1.73 4.37
N LEU A 161 22.28 -1.27 4.30
CA LEU A 161 22.81 -0.64 3.10
C LEU A 161 23.06 -1.67 2.00
N ALA A 162 23.59 -2.84 2.35
CA ALA A 162 23.75 -3.94 1.41
C ALA A 162 22.39 -4.42 0.88
N MET A 163 21.40 -4.53 1.76
CA MET A 163 20.04 -4.92 1.40
C MET A 163 19.37 -3.89 0.48
N ALA A 164 19.45 -2.61 0.83
CA ALA A 164 18.90 -1.53 0.01
C ALA A 164 19.53 -1.49 -1.40
N ARG A 165 20.85 -1.67 -1.50
CA ARG A 165 21.55 -1.74 -2.80
C ARG A 165 21.13 -2.94 -3.64
N PHE A 166 20.85 -4.08 -3.00
CA PHE A 166 20.36 -5.27 -3.69
C PHE A 166 18.94 -5.05 -4.25
N VAL A 167 18.08 -4.37 -3.49
CA VAL A 167 16.73 -3.98 -3.93
C VAL A 167 16.82 -2.94 -5.05
N ASP A 168 17.60 -1.89 -4.87
CA ASP A 168 17.81 -0.80 -5.83
C ASP A 168 18.16 -1.33 -7.23
N LYS A 169 19.11 -2.27 -7.31
CA LYS A 169 19.53 -2.90 -8.56
C LYS A 169 18.38 -3.57 -9.33
N GLN A 170 17.36 -4.07 -8.62
CA GLN A 170 16.20 -4.72 -9.21
C GLN A 170 15.03 -3.75 -9.41
N MET A 171 14.91 -2.73 -8.55
CA MET A 171 13.85 -1.74 -8.54
C MET A 171 14.05 -0.69 -9.64
N MET A 172 15.26 -0.16 -9.79
CA MET A 172 15.54 0.96 -10.69
C MET A 172 15.17 0.71 -12.16
N PRO A 173 15.36 -0.49 -12.74
CA PRO A 173 14.88 -0.76 -14.09
C PRO A 173 13.35 -0.62 -14.25
N LEU A 174 12.58 -0.91 -13.19
CA LEU A 174 11.12 -0.74 -13.19
C LEU A 174 10.74 0.74 -13.06
N VAL A 175 11.45 1.49 -12.22
CA VAL A 175 11.30 2.94 -12.03
C VAL A 175 11.61 3.69 -13.34
N GLU A 176 12.73 3.37 -13.98
CA GLU A 176 13.14 3.95 -15.26
C GLU A 176 12.11 3.69 -16.36
N LYS A 177 11.54 2.48 -16.40
CA LYS A 177 10.49 2.14 -17.35
C LYS A 177 9.23 3.00 -17.11
N ALA A 178 8.76 3.09 -15.87
CA ALA A 178 7.58 3.89 -15.54
C ALA A 178 7.79 5.39 -15.87
N LEU A 179 8.99 5.92 -15.63
CA LEU A 179 9.31 7.29 -16.03
C LEU A 179 9.44 7.46 -17.55
N ALA A 180 9.96 6.46 -18.26
CA ALA A 180 10.02 6.51 -19.72
C ALA A 180 8.60 6.57 -20.33
N ASP A 181 7.67 5.78 -19.79
CA ASP A 181 6.25 5.81 -20.19
C ASP A 181 5.63 7.18 -19.89
N LEU A 182 5.87 7.74 -18.70
CA LEU A 182 5.43 9.09 -18.33
C LEU A 182 5.99 10.17 -19.28
N TYR A 183 7.29 10.11 -19.60
CA TYR A 183 7.95 11.10 -20.46
C TYR A 183 7.53 10.98 -21.93
N ALA A 184 7.04 9.81 -22.36
CA ALA A 184 6.45 9.66 -23.67
C ALA A 184 5.09 10.38 -23.75
N GLU A 185 4.32 10.38 -22.66
CA GLU A 185 3.02 11.05 -22.57
C GLU A 185 3.16 12.56 -22.28
N TYR A 186 4.11 12.94 -21.44
CA TYR A 186 4.38 14.32 -21.02
C TYR A 186 5.87 14.70 -21.18
N PRO A 187 6.34 14.98 -22.41
CA PRO A 187 7.77 15.23 -22.68
C PRO A 187 8.35 16.41 -21.90
N ASP A 188 7.55 17.45 -21.66
CA ASP A 188 7.97 18.69 -21.00
C ASP A 188 8.28 18.50 -19.50
N VAL A 189 7.90 17.36 -18.93
CA VAL A 189 8.12 17.03 -17.51
C VAL A 189 9.53 16.50 -17.25
N LYS A 190 10.19 15.95 -18.28
CA LYS A 190 11.46 15.24 -18.11
C LYS A 190 12.59 16.10 -17.57
N SER A 191 12.87 17.25 -18.20
CA SER A 191 13.98 18.11 -17.77
C SER A 191 13.77 18.64 -16.35
N PRO A 192 12.59 19.20 -16.00
CA PRO A 192 12.34 19.67 -14.63
C PRO A 192 12.56 18.61 -13.56
N LEU A 193 12.09 17.38 -13.76
CA LEU A 193 12.27 16.32 -12.76
C LEU A 193 13.73 15.88 -12.63
N ILE A 194 14.46 15.80 -13.74
CA ILE A 194 15.90 15.49 -13.71
C ILE A 194 16.67 16.61 -12.99
N ASP A 195 16.35 17.88 -13.27
CA ASP A 195 16.99 19.03 -12.63
C ASP A 195 16.72 19.06 -11.11
N MET A 196 15.60 18.46 -10.67
CA MET A 196 15.24 18.26 -9.25
C MET A 196 15.87 17.00 -8.63
N GLY A 197 16.64 16.22 -9.39
CA GLY A 197 17.32 15.02 -8.90
C GLY A 197 16.48 13.75 -8.86
N LEU A 198 15.41 13.67 -9.68
CA LEU A 198 14.56 12.48 -9.79
C LEU A 198 14.95 11.59 -10.98
N PRO A 199 14.79 10.25 -10.87
CA PRO A 199 14.37 9.50 -9.68
C PRO A 199 15.45 9.44 -8.60
N LEU A 200 15.02 9.35 -7.34
CA LEU A 200 15.93 9.02 -6.23
C LEU A 200 16.25 7.52 -6.24
N PRO A 201 17.46 7.10 -5.83
CA PRO A 201 17.76 5.69 -5.65
C PRO A 201 16.97 5.10 -4.48
N TYR A 202 16.78 3.78 -4.48
CA TYR A 202 16.21 3.05 -3.34
C TYR A 202 17.25 2.96 -2.22
N GLY A 203 16.98 3.61 -1.09
CA GLY A 203 17.89 3.73 0.05
C GLY A 203 17.50 2.89 1.27
N PRO A 204 18.36 2.88 2.31
CA PRO A 204 18.06 2.20 3.58
C PRO A 204 16.73 2.67 4.21
N ASP A 205 16.43 3.96 4.15
CA ASP A 205 15.19 4.51 4.71
C ASP A 205 13.93 3.94 4.01
N ASP A 206 14.03 3.55 2.74
CA ASP A 206 12.91 2.96 2.02
C ASP A 206 12.61 1.52 2.51
N LEU A 207 13.55 0.85 3.19
CA LEU A 207 13.31 -0.45 3.81
C LEU A 207 12.24 -0.41 4.91
N PHE A 208 11.99 0.74 5.55
CA PHE A 208 10.91 0.88 6.53
C PHE A 208 9.51 0.71 5.93
N ASN A 209 9.38 0.80 4.60
CA ASN A 209 8.11 0.64 3.89
C ASN A 209 7.91 -0.77 3.32
N LEU A 210 8.78 -1.73 3.66
CA LEU A 210 8.63 -3.11 3.20
C LEU A 210 7.38 -3.76 3.79
N GLN A 211 6.80 -4.73 3.07
CA GLN A 211 5.68 -5.54 3.55
C GLN A 211 6.05 -7.01 3.61
N LEU A 212 5.68 -7.66 4.71
CA LEU A 212 5.86 -9.08 4.93
C LEU A 212 4.84 -9.88 4.11
N GLU A 213 5.29 -10.97 3.50
CA GLU A 213 4.43 -11.99 2.92
C GLU A 213 4.97 -13.39 3.25
N ASP A 214 4.11 -14.40 3.26
CA ASP A 214 4.53 -15.78 3.57
C ASP A 214 5.65 -16.29 2.65
N GLY A 215 5.75 -15.79 1.42
CA GLY A 215 6.75 -16.21 0.42
C GLY A 215 7.96 -15.29 0.26
N GLY A 216 7.98 -14.12 0.89
CA GLY A 216 9.03 -13.13 0.68
C GLY A 216 8.69 -11.75 1.24
N LEU A 217 9.35 -10.74 0.68
CA LEU A 217 9.14 -9.34 1.02
C LEU A 217 8.67 -8.56 -0.21
N ARG A 218 7.76 -7.62 -0.01
CA ARG A 218 7.48 -6.56 -0.98
C ARG A 218 8.24 -5.30 -0.58
N PHE A 219 9.00 -4.76 -1.53
CA PHE A 219 9.65 -3.46 -1.43
C PHE A 219 8.84 -2.46 -2.24
N ILE A 220 8.67 -1.25 -1.72
CA ILE A 220 7.80 -0.24 -2.30
C ILE A 220 8.63 1.00 -2.59
N TYR A 221 8.61 1.45 -3.85
CA TYR A 221 9.23 2.68 -4.28
C TYR A 221 8.16 3.73 -4.56
N SER A 222 8.27 4.89 -3.89
CA SER A 222 7.48 6.08 -4.20
C SER A 222 8.36 7.09 -4.93
N PHE A 223 7.85 7.71 -5.99
CA PHE A 223 8.63 8.60 -6.85
C PHE A 223 8.99 9.93 -6.16
N LYS A 224 8.26 10.30 -5.09
CA LYS A 224 8.51 11.50 -4.28
C LYS A 224 8.50 12.75 -5.15
N PHE A 225 7.58 12.82 -6.12
CA PHE A 225 7.47 13.98 -7.00
C PHE A 225 7.19 15.24 -6.17
N PRO A 226 7.82 16.37 -6.52
CA PRO A 226 7.51 17.62 -5.85
C PRO A 226 6.09 18.06 -6.18
N GLN A 227 5.52 18.88 -5.31
CA GLN A 227 4.10 19.24 -5.36
C GLN A 227 3.63 19.77 -6.72
N SER A 228 4.50 20.48 -7.46
CA SER A 228 4.18 21.01 -8.78
C SER A 228 3.89 19.94 -9.83
N PHE A 229 4.31 18.69 -9.59
CA PHE A 229 4.13 17.55 -10.50
C PHE A 229 3.35 16.39 -9.89
N ILE A 230 2.79 16.53 -8.68
CA ILE A 230 2.16 15.40 -7.96
C ILE A 230 1.01 14.74 -8.73
N ALA A 231 0.27 15.50 -9.55
CA ALA A 231 -0.81 14.98 -10.38
C ALA A 231 -0.33 14.07 -11.53
N LEU A 232 0.97 14.10 -11.84
CA LEU A 232 1.63 13.29 -12.85
C LEU A 232 2.52 12.20 -12.22
N GLU A 233 2.52 12.08 -10.89
CA GLU A 233 3.31 11.07 -10.20
C GLU A 233 2.77 9.67 -10.57
N PRO A 234 3.63 8.76 -11.08
CA PRO A 234 3.20 7.39 -11.33
C PRO A 234 2.83 6.67 -10.02
N GLU A 235 2.01 5.63 -10.14
CA GLU A 235 1.73 4.74 -9.01
C GLU A 235 3.02 4.12 -8.44
N PRO A 236 3.10 3.87 -7.12
CA PRO A 236 4.27 3.26 -6.51
C PRO A 236 4.65 1.93 -7.17
N ILE A 237 5.95 1.73 -7.36
CA ILE A 237 6.47 0.44 -7.86
C ILE A 237 6.56 -0.53 -6.69
N VAL A 238 6.01 -1.73 -6.87
CA VAL A 238 6.07 -2.82 -5.89
C VAL A 238 6.91 -3.95 -6.45
N LEU A 239 8.02 -4.26 -5.77
CA LEU A 239 8.92 -5.35 -6.12
C LEU A 239 8.80 -6.46 -5.07
N PHE A 240 8.39 -7.65 -5.50
CA PHE A 240 8.42 -8.84 -4.64
C PHE A 240 9.75 -9.58 -4.79
N ILE A 241 10.39 -9.91 -3.68
CA ILE A 241 11.61 -10.73 -3.64
C ILE A 241 11.37 -11.93 -2.72
N PRO A 242 11.58 -13.17 -3.21
CA PRO A 242 11.31 -14.38 -2.43
C PRO A 242 12.39 -14.61 -1.36
N TRP A 243 12.04 -15.36 -0.30
CA TRP A 243 12.94 -15.61 0.84
C TRP A 243 14.33 -16.11 0.46
N LYS A 244 14.45 -17.04 -0.50
CA LYS A 244 15.74 -17.56 -0.97
C LYS A 244 16.74 -16.48 -1.39
N ASP A 245 16.25 -15.34 -1.86
CA ASP A 245 17.06 -14.23 -2.35
C ASP A 245 17.27 -13.16 -1.24
N ILE A 246 16.45 -13.20 -0.19
CA ILE A 246 16.55 -12.35 1.02
C ILE A 246 17.47 -12.97 2.07
N GLU A 247 17.44 -14.29 2.24
CA GLU A 247 18.19 -15.05 3.25
C GLU A 247 19.66 -14.65 3.38
N PRO A 248 20.42 -14.42 2.28
CA PRO A 248 21.83 -14.01 2.37
C PRO A 248 22.07 -12.66 3.06
N PHE A 249 21.04 -11.83 3.23
CA PHE A 249 21.11 -10.51 3.87
C PHE A 249 20.63 -10.55 5.33
N THR A 250 20.24 -11.72 5.84
CA THR A 250 19.75 -11.90 7.21
C THR A 250 20.83 -12.48 8.11
N TYR A 251 20.79 -12.13 9.40
CA TYR A 251 21.72 -12.67 10.41
C TYR A 251 21.08 -13.77 11.28
N GLU A 252 21.92 -14.51 12.01
CA GLU A 252 21.48 -15.49 13.00
C GLU A 252 20.66 -14.83 14.11
N GLY A 253 19.35 -15.13 14.18
CA GLY A 253 18.43 -14.50 15.13
C GLY A 253 17.61 -13.34 14.57
N SER A 254 17.75 -13.02 13.27
CA SER A 254 16.82 -12.12 12.57
C SER A 254 15.37 -12.53 12.78
N ILE A 255 14.47 -11.56 12.94
CA ILE A 255 13.03 -11.85 13.09
C ILE A 255 12.46 -12.55 11.85
N LEU A 256 13.05 -12.33 10.67
CA LEU A 256 12.59 -12.92 9.42
C LEU A 256 12.74 -14.44 9.42
N LYS A 257 13.74 -14.99 10.13
CA LYS A 257 13.91 -16.44 10.30
C LYS A 257 12.70 -17.12 10.94
N ARG A 258 11.87 -16.40 11.70
CA ARG A 258 10.63 -16.95 12.28
C ARG A 258 9.47 -17.02 11.28
N ILE A 259 9.61 -16.35 10.16
CA ILE A 259 8.58 -16.24 9.12
C ILE A 259 8.80 -17.32 8.07
N TYR A 260 10.05 -17.48 7.59
CA TYR A 260 10.38 -18.39 6.49
C TYR A 260 10.98 -19.74 6.89
N ASN A 261 11.28 -19.98 8.17
CA ASN A 261 11.60 -21.32 8.68
C ASN A 261 10.34 -22.14 9.02
#